data_AF-U5D5K9-F1
#
_entry.id   AF-U5D5K9-F1
#
_cell.length_a   1.000
_cell.length_b   1.000
_cell.length_c   1.000
_cell.angle_alpha   90.00
_cell.angle_beta   90.00
_cell.angle_gamma   90.00
#
_symmetry.space_group_name_H-M   'P 1'
#
loop_
_entity.id
_entity.type
_entity.pdbx_description
1 polymer ?
#
loop_
_entity_poly.entity_id
_entity_poly.type
_entity_poly.pdbx_seq_one_letter_code
_entity_poly.pdbx_strand_id
1 'polypeptide(L)'
;MRDNISILVPGAKDLVIRVFLSVDQKLQVNQHFLEIVKDESYSSEFPYKSRLVNISKKLAILLFQKIEGVDVCLFCMYVQEYGSECPYPNNRRVCLSYVDSVKYFQPAIKSITGEALRTFVYSEILVGYLEYCKRRGFMSCHIWVCPPTKEDDYILYCHPEIQKTPKLDRLRQWYLDTIQKATDEDIVVEHTNMYEQFFVRTGEKKAKVTLTSVPYFDGNYFSRRAEYIIANIDKEDGEKRRKSGKTPASKVAPKYSTQAIVANDTAKLGDSISKKREDFIVVHMQHACKYCGEFELSRKLRVCMLCENFYLCENCYEAKQNVDCNNRIPCNRRGKHSFSLVEMNDPPSSTKDKDGVL
;
A
#
# COMPACT_ATOMS: atom_id res chain seq x y z
N MET A 1 -14.31 -41.46 38.76
CA MET A 1 -14.55 -40.01 38.66
C MET A 1 -13.30 -39.40 38.07
N ARG A 2 -13.33 -39.00 36.80
CA ARG A 2 -12.29 -38.14 36.21
C ARG A 2 -12.90 -36.76 36.23
N ASP A 3 -12.43 -35.92 37.13
CA ASP A 3 -12.85 -34.54 37.20
C ASP A 3 -12.38 -33.84 35.92
N ASN A 4 -13.34 -33.52 35.06
CA ASN A 4 -13.15 -32.61 33.93
C ASN A 4 -12.92 -31.22 34.53
N ILE A 5 -11.68 -30.93 34.93
CA ILE A 5 -11.24 -29.56 35.20
C ILE A 5 -11.29 -28.83 33.86
N SER A 6 -12.39 -28.12 33.60
CA SER A 6 -12.43 -27.11 32.58
C SER A 6 -11.44 -26.02 32.98
N ILE A 7 -10.21 -26.08 32.46
CA ILE A 7 -9.22 -25.03 32.64
C ILE A 7 -9.78 -23.78 31.95
N LEU A 8 -10.33 -22.87 32.74
CA LEU A 8 -10.82 -21.59 32.26
C LEU A 8 -9.61 -20.78 31.79
N VAL A 9 -9.39 -20.68 30.48
CA VAL A 9 -8.33 -19.82 29.93
C VAL A 9 -8.77 -18.36 30.17
N PRO A 10 -8.00 -17.56 30.92
CA PRO A 10 -8.38 -16.17 31.18
C PRO A 10 -8.38 -15.36 29.88
N GLY A 11 -9.55 -14.91 29.44
CA GLY A 11 -9.68 -14.01 28.28
C GLY A 11 -9.37 -12.55 28.65
N ALA A 12 -8.98 -11.76 27.65
CA ALA A 12 -8.94 -10.30 27.81
C ALA A 12 -10.36 -9.74 27.99
N LYS A 13 -10.51 -8.78 28.89
CA LYS A 13 -11.78 -8.10 29.18
C LYS A 13 -11.62 -6.59 28.97
N ASP A 14 -12.76 -5.92 28.85
CA ASP A 14 -12.87 -4.46 28.84
C ASP A 14 -12.01 -3.78 27.76
N LEU A 15 -11.97 -4.40 26.58
CA LEU A 15 -11.32 -3.86 25.40
C LEU A 15 -12.26 -2.91 24.66
N VAL A 16 -11.74 -1.74 24.28
CA VAL A 16 -12.50 -0.70 23.62
C VAL A 16 -11.69 -0.13 22.46
N ILE A 17 -12.22 -0.22 21.24
CA ILE A 17 -11.64 0.42 20.05
C ILE A 17 -12.38 1.74 19.79
N ARG A 18 -11.62 2.78 19.47
CA ARG A 18 -12.16 4.10 19.13
C ARG A 18 -11.44 4.69 17.92
N VAL A 19 -12.21 5.31 17.03
CA VAL A 19 -11.68 6.24 16.03
C VAL A 19 -11.54 7.60 16.72
N PHE A 20 -10.32 8.04 16.99
CA PHE A 20 -10.06 9.29 17.72
C PHE A 20 -9.86 10.48 16.79
N LEU A 21 -9.34 10.23 15.60
CA LEU A 21 -9.17 11.22 14.54
C LEU A 21 -9.81 10.71 13.27
N SER A 22 -10.52 11.59 12.58
CA SER A 22 -11.10 11.35 11.26
C SER A 22 -11.19 12.70 10.55
N VAL A 23 -10.12 13.06 9.82
CA VAL A 23 -10.00 14.38 9.18
C VAL A 23 -9.69 14.26 7.71
N ASP A 24 -10.34 15.09 6.90
CA ASP A 24 -10.00 15.23 5.48
C ASP A 24 -8.70 16.03 5.35
N GLN A 25 -7.75 15.49 4.61
CA GLN A 25 -6.45 16.06 4.32
C GLN A 25 -6.33 16.29 2.80
N LYS A 26 -5.89 17.50 2.44
CA LYS A 26 -5.49 17.82 1.07
C LYS A 26 -3.99 17.64 0.95
N LEU A 27 -3.57 16.61 0.24
CA LEU A 27 -2.18 16.39 -0.11
C LEU A 27 -1.89 17.10 -1.43
N GLN A 28 -1.08 18.16 -1.35
CA GLN A 28 -0.53 18.81 -2.54
C GLN A 28 0.72 18.05 -2.95
N VAL A 29 0.68 17.47 -4.14
CA VAL A 29 1.87 16.84 -4.73
C VAL A 29 2.93 17.91 -4.93
N ASN A 30 4.19 17.58 -4.61
CA ASN A 30 5.31 18.49 -4.79
C ASN A 30 5.34 19.04 -6.22
N GLN A 31 5.43 20.37 -6.36
CA GLN A 31 5.36 21.06 -7.65
C GLN A 31 6.43 20.57 -8.64
N HIS A 32 7.62 20.23 -8.15
CA HIS A 32 8.71 19.71 -8.99
C HIS A 32 8.41 18.30 -9.52
N PHE A 33 7.72 17.47 -8.72
CA PHE A 33 7.23 16.17 -9.18
C PHE A 33 6.20 16.34 -10.30
N LEU A 34 5.30 17.33 -10.19
CA LEU A 34 4.32 17.63 -11.23
C LEU A 34 4.96 18.11 -12.54
N GLU A 35 6.02 18.90 -12.48
CA GLU A 35 6.69 19.44 -13.66
C GLU A 35 7.38 18.36 -14.50
N ILE A 36 7.97 17.36 -13.85
CA ILE A 36 8.61 16.22 -14.52
C ILE A 36 7.57 15.31 -15.19
N VAL A 37 6.43 15.14 -14.53
CA VAL A 37 5.32 14.31 -14.97
C VAL A 37 4.58 14.89 -16.19
N LYS A 38 4.53 16.22 -16.35
CA LYS A 38 3.80 16.90 -17.43
C LYS A 38 4.23 16.49 -18.84
N ASP A 39 5.47 16.06 -19.04
CA ASP A 39 6.06 15.76 -20.35
C ASP A 39 5.84 14.31 -20.83
N GLU A 40 5.29 13.40 -20.01
CA GLU A 40 5.23 11.95 -20.31
C GLU A 40 3.93 11.45 -20.97
N SER A 41 3.36 12.20 -21.92
CA SER A 41 2.15 11.87 -22.70
C SER A 41 0.81 12.03 -21.95
N TYR A 42 0.15 13.16 -22.21
CA TYR A 42 -1.26 13.37 -21.92
C TYR A 42 -1.96 13.96 -23.14
N SER A 43 -3.16 13.46 -23.44
CA SER A 43 -4.06 14.04 -24.44
C SER A 43 -4.36 15.49 -24.08
N SER A 44 -4.31 16.37 -25.07
CA SER A 44 -4.57 17.82 -24.97
C SER A 44 -6.01 18.20 -24.57
N GLU A 45 -6.87 17.22 -24.25
CA GLU A 45 -8.30 17.43 -23.94
C GLU A 45 -8.63 17.54 -22.44
N PHE A 46 -7.68 17.32 -21.53
CA PHE A 46 -7.92 17.56 -20.10
C PHE A 46 -7.31 18.91 -19.67
N PRO A 47 -8.12 19.89 -19.24
CA PRO A 47 -7.63 21.22 -18.89
C PRO A 47 -6.92 21.21 -17.52
N TYR A 48 -5.66 20.77 -17.49
CA TYR A 48 -4.83 20.79 -16.28
C TYR A 48 -3.99 22.07 -16.19
N LYS A 49 -4.58 23.13 -15.65
CA LYS A 49 -3.84 24.30 -15.12
C LYS A 49 -3.83 24.39 -13.58
N SER A 50 -4.36 23.40 -12.87
CA SER A 50 -4.47 23.38 -11.41
C SER A 50 -3.65 22.25 -10.78
N ARG A 51 -3.06 22.53 -9.62
CA ARG A 51 -2.26 21.61 -8.79
C ARG A 51 -2.99 20.26 -8.58
N LEU A 52 -2.31 19.12 -8.72
CA LEU A 52 -2.89 17.83 -8.28
C LEU A 52 -3.08 17.89 -6.77
N VAL A 53 -4.34 17.84 -6.34
CA VAL A 53 -4.71 17.76 -4.94
C VAL A 53 -5.33 16.38 -4.72
N ASN A 54 -4.59 15.51 -4.05
CA ASN A 54 -5.16 14.27 -3.54
C ASN A 54 -5.97 14.61 -2.29
N ILE A 55 -7.21 14.14 -2.22
CA ILE A 55 -8.02 14.22 -1.02
C ILE A 55 -7.93 12.85 -0.35
N SER A 56 -7.29 12.81 0.81
CA SER A 56 -7.22 11.63 1.67
C SER A 56 -7.94 11.91 2.97
N LYS A 57 -8.42 10.86 3.64
CA LYS A 57 -8.92 10.92 5.00
C LYS A 57 -7.84 10.35 5.91
N LYS A 58 -7.38 11.10 6.90
CA LYS A 58 -6.46 10.62 7.94
C LYS A 58 -7.27 10.12 9.11
N LEU A 59 -7.10 8.86 9.46
CA LEU A 59 -7.77 8.25 10.62
C LEU A 59 -6.75 7.81 11.67
N ALA A 60 -7.12 7.94 12.94
CA ALA A 60 -6.41 7.37 14.09
C ALA A 60 -7.33 6.41 14.82
N ILE A 61 -6.91 5.15 14.93
CA ILE A 61 -7.63 4.09 15.63
C ILE A 61 -6.84 3.70 16.87
N LEU A 62 -7.49 3.76 18.03
CA LEU A 62 -6.91 3.46 19.33
C LEU A 62 -7.58 2.25 19.96
N LEU A 63 -6.78 1.41 20.61
CA LEU A 63 -7.26 0.36 21.51
C LEU A 63 -7.00 0.78 22.96
N PHE A 64 -8.05 0.74 23.77
CA PHE A 64 -8.01 0.88 25.21
C PHE A 64 -8.34 -0.44 25.89
N GLN A 65 -7.77 -0.64 27.06
CA GLN A 65 -8.19 -1.68 27.99
C GLN A 65 -8.37 -1.08 29.37
N LYS A 66 -9.47 -1.42 30.06
CA LYS A 66 -9.61 -1.09 31.47
C LYS A 66 -8.76 -2.04 32.32
N ILE A 67 -7.67 -1.52 32.88
CA ILE A 67 -6.73 -2.25 33.75
C ILE A 67 -6.82 -1.65 35.14
N GLU A 68 -7.13 -2.47 36.14
CA GLU A 68 -7.24 -2.03 37.55
C GLU A 68 -8.18 -0.82 37.73
N GLY A 69 -9.24 -0.76 36.94
CA GLY A 69 -10.24 0.32 36.98
C GLY A 69 -9.91 1.55 36.13
N VAL A 70 -8.76 1.61 35.47
CA VAL A 70 -8.28 2.75 34.66
C VAL A 70 -8.20 2.37 33.18
N ASP A 71 -8.63 3.25 32.29
CA ASP A 71 -8.46 3.06 30.84
C ASP A 71 -7.02 3.30 30.42
N VAL A 72 -6.37 2.27 29.90
CA VAL A 72 -4.99 2.30 29.40
C VAL A 72 -5.02 2.21 27.87
N CYS A 73 -4.45 3.20 27.18
CA CYS A 73 -4.23 3.16 25.74
C CYS A 73 -3.08 2.20 25.42
N LEU A 74 -3.35 1.14 24.66
CA LEU A 74 -2.40 0.04 24.44
C LEU A 74 -1.85 -0.01 23.01
N PHE A 75 -2.63 0.43 22.03
CA PHE A 75 -2.29 0.34 20.62
C PHE A 75 -2.87 1.54 19.88
N CYS A 76 -2.11 2.06 18.92
CA CYS A 76 -2.51 3.13 18.03
C CYS A 76 -2.13 2.82 16.59
N MET A 77 -3.03 3.12 15.66
CA MET A 77 -2.82 2.98 14.23
C MET A 77 -3.28 4.24 13.51
N TYR A 78 -2.37 4.83 12.73
CA TYR A 78 -2.69 5.91 11.78
C TYR A 78 -2.75 5.38 10.36
N VAL A 79 -3.81 5.75 9.64
CA VAL A 79 -4.05 5.36 8.26
C VAL A 79 -4.43 6.56 7.41
N GLN A 80 -4.08 6.50 6.13
CA GLN A 80 -4.53 7.43 5.11
C GLN A 80 -5.41 6.68 4.12
N GLU A 81 -6.69 7.03 4.06
CA GLU A 81 -7.65 6.48 3.11
C GLU A 81 -7.80 7.41 1.90
N TYR A 82 -7.55 6.89 0.70
CA TYR A 82 -7.74 7.61 -0.55
C TYR A 82 -8.96 7.03 -1.25
N GLY A 83 -10.07 7.76 -1.20
CA GLY A 83 -11.37 7.24 -1.60
C GLY A 83 -11.56 7.09 -3.12
N SER A 84 -12.77 6.71 -3.53
CA SER A 84 -13.18 6.62 -4.94
C SER A 84 -13.09 7.94 -5.70
N GLU A 85 -13.26 9.07 -4.99
CA GLU A 85 -13.19 10.43 -5.56
C GLU A 85 -11.75 10.95 -5.71
N CYS A 86 -10.77 10.27 -5.10
CA CYS A 86 -9.37 10.65 -5.26
C CYS A 86 -8.94 10.33 -6.71
N PRO A 87 -8.15 11.17 -7.38
CA PRO A 87 -7.64 10.84 -8.70
C PRO A 87 -6.66 9.66 -8.66
N TYR A 88 -6.50 9.01 -9.81
CA TYR A 88 -5.41 8.06 -10.06
C TYR A 88 -4.04 8.76 -9.83
N PRO A 89 -3.02 8.07 -9.29
CA PRO A 89 -2.92 6.63 -8.98
C PRO A 89 -3.42 6.23 -7.58
N ASN A 90 -3.90 7.18 -6.77
CA ASN A 90 -4.21 6.94 -5.36
C ASN A 90 -5.64 6.44 -5.10
N ASN A 91 -6.54 6.55 -6.06
CA ASN A 91 -7.94 6.18 -5.93
C ASN A 91 -8.15 4.78 -5.33
N ARG A 92 -9.06 4.67 -4.35
CA ARG A 92 -9.41 3.42 -3.65
C ARG A 92 -8.23 2.69 -2.99
N ARG A 93 -7.22 3.41 -2.54
CA ARG A 93 -6.06 2.84 -1.81
C ARG A 93 -6.03 3.31 -0.37
N VAL A 94 -5.46 2.47 0.49
CA VAL A 94 -5.19 2.81 1.89
C VAL A 94 -3.69 2.72 2.14
N CYS A 95 -3.13 3.64 2.92
CA CYS A 95 -1.75 3.58 3.38
C CYS A 95 -1.73 3.49 4.91
N LEU A 96 -1.16 2.40 5.43
CA LEU A 96 -0.86 2.27 6.85
C LEU A 96 0.34 3.16 7.15
N SER A 97 0.11 4.27 7.85
CA SER A 97 1.13 5.30 8.06
C SER A 97 2.02 4.95 9.25
N TYR A 98 1.40 4.66 10.39
CA TYR A 98 2.10 4.33 11.63
C TYR A 98 1.29 3.33 12.43
N VAL A 99 1.98 2.40 13.08
CA VAL A 99 1.42 1.50 14.10
C VAL A 99 2.35 1.57 15.29
N ASP A 100 1.78 1.72 16.47
CA ASP A 100 2.53 1.78 17.72
C ASP A 100 1.77 1.12 18.87
N SER A 101 2.49 0.66 19.89
CA SER A 101 1.85 -0.04 21.02
C SER A 101 2.71 -0.04 22.28
N VAL A 102 2.08 -0.15 23.45
CA VAL A 102 2.75 -0.31 24.75
C VAL A 102 2.49 -1.69 25.38
N LYS A 103 3.47 -2.18 26.14
CA LYS A 103 3.49 -3.53 26.72
C LYS A 103 2.74 -3.66 28.05
N TYR A 104 1.51 -3.15 28.11
CA TYR A 104 0.66 -3.25 29.32
C TYR A 104 -0.58 -4.12 29.17
N PHE A 105 -0.85 -4.67 27.99
CA PHE A 105 -2.02 -5.53 27.73
C PHE A 105 -2.13 -6.70 28.72
N GLN A 106 -3.33 -6.89 29.28
CA GLN A 106 -3.64 -7.97 30.22
C GLN A 106 -4.77 -8.89 29.70
N PRO A 107 -4.75 -10.20 30.03
CA PRO A 107 -3.68 -10.89 30.73
C PRO A 107 -2.46 -11.11 29.84
N ALA A 108 -1.26 -11.11 30.44
CA ALA A 108 0.01 -11.34 29.75
C ALA A 108 0.26 -12.84 29.49
N ILE A 109 -0.69 -13.51 28.82
CA ILE A 109 -0.63 -14.93 28.50
C ILE A 109 -0.11 -15.20 27.09
N LYS A 110 0.28 -16.45 26.84
CA LYS A 110 0.71 -16.93 25.52
C LYS A 110 -0.05 -18.20 25.13
N SER A 111 -0.25 -18.40 23.84
CA SER A 111 -0.75 -19.64 23.25
C SER A 111 0.27 -20.78 23.44
N ILE A 112 -0.13 -22.01 23.10
CA ILE A 112 0.76 -23.18 23.06
C ILE A 112 1.91 -23.02 22.04
N THR A 113 1.68 -22.22 21.00
CA THR A 113 2.69 -21.87 19.98
C THR A 113 3.60 -20.72 20.43
N GLY A 114 3.36 -20.16 21.62
CA GLY A 114 4.17 -19.09 22.21
C GLY A 114 3.77 -17.68 21.78
N GLU A 115 2.72 -17.53 20.98
CA GLU A 115 2.18 -16.24 20.58
C GLU A 115 1.52 -15.54 21.77
N ALA A 116 1.85 -14.27 22.01
CA ALA A 116 1.24 -13.50 23.09
C ALA A 116 -0.19 -13.08 22.70
N LEU A 117 -1.14 -13.15 23.65
CA LEU A 117 -2.53 -12.72 23.42
C LEU A 117 -2.62 -11.29 22.88
N ARG A 118 -1.76 -10.39 23.37
CA ARG A 118 -1.65 -9.03 22.86
C ARG A 118 -1.32 -8.98 21.37
N THR A 119 -0.37 -9.81 20.91
CA THR A 119 0.03 -9.88 19.50
C THR A 119 -1.16 -10.31 18.65
N PHE A 120 -1.87 -11.35 19.10
CA PHE A 120 -3.10 -11.81 18.46
C PHE A 120 -4.13 -10.68 18.33
N VAL A 121 -4.43 -9.96 19.42
CA VAL A 121 -5.40 -8.85 19.40
C VAL A 121 -4.98 -7.72 18.44
N TYR A 122 -3.68 -7.39 18.38
CA TYR A 122 -3.21 -6.36 17.45
C TYR A 122 -3.33 -6.80 15.99
N SER A 123 -3.10 -8.08 15.71
CA SER A 123 -3.37 -8.66 14.40
C SER A 123 -4.86 -8.60 14.06
N GLU A 124 -5.77 -8.91 15.01
CA GLU A 124 -7.23 -8.81 14.78
C GLU A 124 -7.69 -7.39 14.43
N ILE A 125 -7.09 -6.38 15.04
CA ILE A 125 -7.43 -4.99 14.72
C ILE A 125 -7.06 -4.67 13.27
N LEU A 126 -5.89 -5.11 12.80
CA LEU A 126 -5.46 -4.89 11.43
C LEU A 126 -6.31 -5.71 10.44
N VAL A 127 -6.59 -6.97 10.74
CA VAL A 127 -7.46 -7.84 9.91
C VAL A 127 -8.87 -7.24 9.79
N GLY A 128 -9.48 -6.87 10.92
CA GLY A 128 -10.80 -6.24 10.93
C GLY A 128 -10.84 -4.90 10.20
N TYR A 129 -9.76 -4.12 10.27
CA TYR A 129 -9.64 -2.89 9.47
C TYR A 129 -9.54 -3.17 7.97
N LEU A 130 -8.78 -4.19 7.54
CA LEU A 130 -8.72 -4.60 6.13
C LEU A 130 -10.09 -5.09 5.63
N GLU A 131 -10.81 -5.86 6.44
CA GLU A 131 -12.18 -6.29 6.12
C GLU A 131 -13.13 -5.10 5.96
N TYR A 132 -13.05 -4.13 6.88
CA TYR A 132 -13.81 -2.89 6.81
C TYR A 132 -13.49 -2.09 5.53
N CYS A 133 -12.21 -1.96 5.17
CA CYS A 133 -11.79 -1.32 3.93
C CYS A 133 -12.30 -2.07 2.68
N LYS A 134 -12.21 -3.41 2.66
CA LYS A 134 -12.72 -4.25 1.56
C LYS A 134 -14.22 -4.04 1.36
N ARG A 135 -14.99 -4.05 2.44
CA ARG A 135 -16.44 -3.82 2.42
C ARG A 135 -16.81 -2.43 1.89
N ARG A 136 -16.00 -1.40 2.19
CA ARG A 136 -16.16 -0.05 1.62
C ARG A 136 -15.69 0.06 0.17
N GLY A 137 -15.07 -0.97 -0.40
CA GLY A 137 -14.63 -0.99 -1.80
C GLY A 137 -13.25 -0.36 -2.02
N PHE A 138 -12.40 -0.30 -0.99
CA PHE A 138 -10.97 -0.08 -1.20
C PHE A 138 -10.35 -1.33 -1.85
N MET A 139 -9.35 -1.10 -2.71
CA MET A 139 -8.73 -2.13 -3.54
C MET A 139 -7.46 -2.69 -2.92
N SER A 140 -6.61 -1.81 -2.38
CA SER A 140 -5.32 -2.20 -1.83
C SER A 140 -4.95 -1.41 -0.57
N CYS A 141 -4.19 -2.07 0.30
CA CYS A 141 -3.54 -1.47 1.46
C CYS A 141 -2.02 -1.52 1.27
N HIS A 142 -1.35 -0.40 1.50
CA HIS A 142 0.09 -0.25 1.37
C HIS A 142 0.72 -0.15 2.75
N ILE A 143 1.71 -1.00 3.00
CA ILE A 143 2.45 -1.08 4.26
C ILE A 143 3.93 -0.90 3.97
N TRP A 144 4.54 0.10 4.60
CA TRP A 144 5.99 0.22 4.67
C TRP A 144 6.47 -0.33 6.01
N VAL A 145 7.17 -1.46 5.96
CA VAL A 145 7.76 -2.08 7.13
C VAL A 145 9.01 -1.30 7.52
N CYS A 146 8.87 -0.47 8.55
CA CYS A 146 9.95 0.29 9.14
C CYS A 146 9.80 0.20 10.66
N PRO A 147 10.71 -0.48 11.39
CA PRO A 147 10.74 -0.36 12.85
C PRO A 147 11.35 1.00 13.23
N PRO A 148 10.92 1.61 14.36
CA PRO A 148 11.52 2.85 14.84
C PRO A 148 12.98 2.61 15.24
N THR A 149 13.80 3.67 15.19
CA THR A 149 15.16 3.61 15.72
C THR A 149 15.13 3.64 17.25
N LYS A 150 16.27 3.42 17.92
CA LYS A 150 16.32 3.35 19.39
C LYS A 150 15.90 4.65 20.10
N GLU A 151 15.93 5.77 19.39
CA GLU A 151 15.67 7.12 19.91
C GLU A 151 14.32 7.68 19.42
N ASP A 152 13.60 6.94 18.58
CA ASP A 152 12.35 7.39 17.97
C ASP A 152 11.16 6.67 18.60
N ASP A 153 10.13 7.43 18.93
CA ASP A 153 8.78 6.94 19.20
C ASP A 153 7.88 7.34 18.03
N TYR A 154 7.09 6.40 17.49
CA TYR A 154 6.20 6.73 16.38
C TYR A 154 4.99 7.53 16.82
N ILE A 155 4.30 7.08 17.88
CA ILE A 155 3.06 7.69 18.35
C ILE A 155 3.09 7.86 19.86
N LEU A 156 3.42 6.80 20.60
CA LEU A 156 3.35 6.77 22.06
C LEU A 156 4.70 7.15 22.64
N TYR A 157 4.78 8.34 23.22
CA TYR A 157 6.03 8.86 23.79
C TYR A 157 6.49 8.04 25.00
N CYS A 158 7.79 7.72 25.01
CA CYS A 158 8.50 7.05 26.11
C CYS A 158 7.99 5.63 26.39
N HIS A 159 8.42 4.69 25.55
CA HIS A 159 8.08 3.28 25.72
C HIS A 159 8.66 2.66 27.02
N PRO A 160 7.98 1.68 27.63
CA PRO A 160 8.48 1.00 28.82
C PRO A 160 9.81 0.30 28.54
N GLU A 161 10.80 0.37 29.44
CA GLU A 161 12.13 -0.23 29.24
C GLU A 161 12.08 -1.75 28.99
N ILE A 162 11.06 -2.43 29.53
CA ILE A 162 10.83 -3.87 29.33
C ILE A 162 10.32 -4.22 27.91
N GLN A 163 9.93 -3.21 27.13
CA GLN A 163 9.48 -3.35 25.76
C GLN A 163 10.67 -3.25 24.80
N LYS A 164 10.91 -4.33 24.06
CA LYS A 164 11.92 -4.37 23.02
C LYS A 164 11.30 -4.00 21.68
N THR A 165 11.89 -3.05 20.98
CA THR A 165 11.55 -2.74 19.58
C THR A 165 11.89 -3.95 18.69
N PRO A 166 10.95 -4.43 17.85
CA PRO A 166 11.24 -5.52 16.93
C PRO A 166 12.29 -5.12 15.90
N LYS A 167 13.15 -6.06 15.51
CA LYS A 167 14.02 -5.91 14.34
C LYS A 167 13.17 -5.98 13.06
N LEU A 168 13.71 -5.44 11.96
CA LEU A 168 13.04 -5.39 10.65
C LEU A 168 12.42 -6.73 10.23
N ASP A 169 13.19 -7.82 10.24
CA ASP A 169 12.69 -9.14 9.81
C ASP A 169 11.55 -9.65 10.69
N ARG A 170 11.61 -9.40 12.00
CA ARG A 170 10.56 -9.81 12.94
C ARG A 170 9.29 -9.00 12.75
N LEU A 171 9.41 -7.70 12.47
CA LEU A 171 8.27 -6.85 12.17
C LEU A 171 7.65 -7.22 10.82
N ARG A 172 8.48 -7.51 9.81
CA ARG A 172 8.04 -8.01 8.50
C ARG A 172 7.25 -9.31 8.66
N GLN A 173 7.79 -10.26 9.41
CA GLN A 173 7.10 -11.54 9.65
C GLN A 173 5.75 -11.33 10.35
N TRP A 174 5.66 -10.44 11.35
CA TRP A 174 4.39 -10.15 12.01
C TRP A 174 3.32 -9.62 11.04
N TYR A 175 3.69 -8.75 10.10
CA TYR A 175 2.77 -8.31 9.04
C TYR A 175 2.38 -9.45 8.11
N LEU A 176 3.33 -10.27 7.67
CA LEU A 176 3.05 -11.41 6.79
C LEU A 176 2.13 -12.45 7.45
N ASP A 177 2.35 -12.77 8.73
CA ASP A 177 1.49 -13.67 9.50
C ASP A 177 0.06 -13.11 9.62
N THR A 178 -0.06 -11.79 9.85
CA THR A 178 -1.35 -11.10 9.91
C THR A 178 -2.07 -11.09 8.56
N ILE A 179 -1.34 -10.91 7.47
CA ILE A 179 -1.87 -10.96 6.10
C ILE A 179 -2.28 -12.38 5.73
N GLN A 180 -1.50 -13.39 6.12
CA GLN A 180 -1.83 -14.79 5.89
C GLN A 180 -3.15 -15.14 6.59
N LYS A 181 -3.31 -14.73 7.85
CA LYS A 181 -4.58 -14.88 8.56
C LYS A 181 -5.74 -14.23 7.82
N ALA A 182 -5.58 -12.98 7.36
CA ALA A 182 -6.60 -12.31 6.56
C ALA A 182 -6.89 -13.00 5.22
N THR A 183 -5.93 -13.75 4.67
CA THR A 183 -6.09 -14.53 3.44
C THR A 183 -6.91 -15.79 3.71
N ASP A 184 -6.62 -16.47 4.82
CA ASP A 184 -7.36 -17.65 5.28
C ASP A 184 -8.83 -17.32 5.60
N GLU A 185 -9.12 -16.07 5.98
CA GLU A 185 -10.47 -15.53 6.24
C GLU A 185 -11.15 -14.92 5.00
N ASP A 186 -10.58 -15.09 3.79
CA ASP A 186 -11.09 -14.53 2.52
C ASP A 186 -11.25 -12.99 2.54
N ILE A 187 -10.47 -12.30 3.36
CA ILE A 187 -10.40 -10.83 3.40
C ILE A 187 -9.37 -10.37 2.36
N VAL A 188 -8.18 -10.94 2.39
CA VAL A 188 -7.11 -10.63 1.44
C VAL A 188 -7.11 -11.63 0.30
N VAL A 189 -7.12 -11.13 -0.94
CA VAL A 189 -7.02 -11.97 -2.15
C VAL A 189 -5.60 -12.47 -2.32
N GLU A 190 -4.63 -11.56 -2.20
CA GLU A 190 -3.21 -11.85 -2.28
C GLU A 190 -2.40 -10.67 -1.73
N HIS A 191 -1.09 -10.86 -1.60
CA HIS A 191 -0.16 -9.77 -1.38
C HIS A 191 1.01 -9.84 -2.38
N THR A 192 1.59 -8.69 -2.68
CA THR A 192 2.77 -8.53 -3.52
C THR A 192 3.64 -7.42 -2.93
N ASN A 193 4.64 -6.95 -3.67
CA ASN A 193 5.43 -5.81 -3.30
C ASN A 193 5.35 -4.67 -4.33
N MET A 194 5.72 -3.47 -3.88
CA MET A 194 5.69 -2.27 -4.73
C MET A 194 6.54 -2.43 -6.00
N TYR A 195 7.67 -3.14 -5.93
CA TYR A 195 8.52 -3.36 -7.10
C TYR A 195 7.83 -4.25 -8.14
N GLU A 196 7.31 -5.40 -7.73
CA GLU A 196 6.59 -6.32 -8.62
C GLU A 196 5.35 -5.68 -9.23
N GLN A 197 4.53 -5.00 -8.43
CA GLN A 197 3.26 -4.45 -8.91
C GLN A 197 3.45 -3.29 -9.89
N PHE A 198 4.40 -2.39 -9.63
CA PHE A 198 4.51 -1.15 -10.41
C PHE A 198 5.71 -1.12 -11.37
N PHE A 199 6.78 -1.87 -11.08
CA PHE A 199 8.03 -1.82 -11.85
C PHE A 199 8.27 -3.07 -12.70
N VAL A 200 7.66 -4.22 -12.36
CA VAL A 200 7.76 -5.46 -13.14
C VAL A 200 6.48 -5.67 -13.96
N ARG A 201 6.42 -5.11 -15.17
CA ARG A 201 5.31 -5.39 -16.10
C ARG A 201 5.63 -6.59 -16.99
N THR A 202 4.75 -7.60 -16.97
CA THR A 202 4.87 -8.87 -17.70
C THR A 202 4.23 -8.85 -19.11
N GLY A 203 4.02 -7.66 -19.68
CA GLY A 203 3.34 -7.47 -20.97
C GLY A 203 4.10 -6.67 -22.03
N GLU A 204 3.81 -6.95 -23.29
CA GLU A 204 4.45 -6.32 -24.47
C GLU A 204 4.07 -4.86 -24.69
N LYS A 205 2.99 -4.39 -24.05
CA LYS A 205 2.80 -2.96 -23.82
C LYS A 205 3.78 -2.53 -22.73
N LYS A 206 5.05 -2.36 -23.13
CA LYS A 206 6.07 -1.56 -22.45
C LYS A 206 5.60 -0.09 -22.39
N ALA A 207 4.43 0.17 -21.82
CA ALA A 207 4.14 1.50 -21.30
C ALA A 207 5.22 1.72 -20.25
N LYS A 208 6.15 2.62 -20.58
CA LYS A 208 7.23 3.10 -19.72
C LYS A 208 6.65 3.25 -18.32
N VAL A 209 7.23 2.59 -17.32
CA VAL A 209 6.84 2.86 -15.93
C VAL A 209 7.09 4.35 -15.74
N THR A 210 6.02 5.10 -15.51
CA THR A 210 6.06 6.53 -15.27
C THR A 210 5.91 6.73 -13.78
N LEU A 211 6.59 7.73 -13.21
CA LEU A 211 6.44 8.09 -11.79
C LEU A 211 4.98 8.33 -11.39
N THR A 212 4.12 8.69 -12.36
CA THR A 212 2.67 8.88 -12.20
C THR A 212 1.85 7.62 -11.96
N SER A 213 2.40 6.45 -12.25
CA SER A 213 1.69 5.18 -12.09
C SER A 213 1.82 4.60 -10.68
N VAL A 214 2.73 5.15 -9.86
CA VAL A 214 2.96 4.69 -8.50
C VAL A 214 2.19 5.58 -7.52
N PRO A 215 1.43 5.02 -6.57
CA PRO A 215 0.71 5.79 -5.56
C PRO A 215 1.62 6.73 -4.76
N TYR A 216 1.18 7.97 -4.59
CA TYR A 216 1.92 9.00 -3.85
C TYR A 216 1.26 9.24 -2.49
N PHE A 217 1.89 8.75 -1.42
CA PHE A 217 1.37 8.84 -0.06
C PHE A 217 2.16 9.84 0.78
N ASP A 218 1.48 10.60 1.64
CA ASP A 218 2.15 11.55 2.55
C ASP A 218 3.08 10.81 3.52
N GLY A 219 4.30 11.31 3.68
CA GLY A 219 5.31 10.78 4.61
C GLY A 219 5.92 9.41 4.26
N ASN A 220 5.50 8.74 3.19
CA ASN A 220 5.99 7.41 2.83
C ASN A 220 7.38 7.46 2.15
N TYR A 221 8.16 6.37 2.25
CA TYR A 221 9.50 6.24 1.67
C TYR A 221 9.52 6.52 0.17
N PHE A 222 8.56 5.97 -0.58
CA PHE A 222 8.49 6.17 -2.04
C PHE A 222 8.42 7.66 -2.39
N SER A 223 7.46 8.38 -1.82
CA SER A 223 7.25 9.81 -2.06
C SER A 223 8.50 10.61 -1.71
N ARG A 224 9.10 10.36 -0.54
CA ARG A 224 10.34 11.03 -0.10
C ARG A 224 11.52 10.72 -1.01
N ARG A 225 11.66 9.45 -1.44
CA ARG A 225 12.76 9.01 -2.30
C ARG A 225 12.61 9.60 -3.70
N ALA A 226 11.39 9.61 -4.25
CA ALA A 226 11.08 10.24 -5.52
C ALA A 226 11.44 11.73 -5.48
N GLU A 227 10.99 12.45 -4.45
CA GLU A 227 11.33 13.86 -4.24
C GLU A 227 12.84 14.11 -4.11
N TYR A 228 13.56 13.26 -3.37
CA TYR A 228 15.00 13.38 -3.23
C TYR A 228 15.74 13.17 -4.56
N ILE A 229 15.34 12.17 -5.36
CA ILE A 229 15.91 11.95 -6.69
C ILE A 229 15.68 13.20 -7.54
N ILE A 230 14.47 13.75 -7.51
CA ILE A 230 14.10 14.96 -8.22
C ILE A 230 14.95 16.15 -7.80
N ALA A 231 15.12 16.38 -6.49
CA ALA A 231 15.91 17.50 -5.98
C ALA A 231 17.40 17.41 -6.36
N ASN A 232 17.94 16.21 -6.55
CA ASN A 232 19.32 16.04 -7.01
C ASN A 232 19.49 16.35 -8.51
N ILE A 233 18.45 16.17 -9.33
CA ILE A 233 18.47 16.56 -10.76
C ILE A 233 18.70 18.07 -10.88
N ASP A 234 17.98 18.88 -10.10
CA ASP A 234 18.12 20.35 -10.12
C ASP A 234 19.55 20.80 -9.76
N LYS A 235 20.20 20.09 -8.84
CA LYS A 235 21.58 20.38 -8.43
C LYS A 235 22.58 20.02 -9.52
N GLU A 236 22.46 18.84 -10.12
CA GLU A 236 23.35 18.40 -11.20
C GLU A 236 23.22 19.29 -12.46
N ASP A 237 22.00 19.71 -12.81
CA ASP A 237 21.75 20.63 -13.91
C ASP A 237 22.26 22.05 -13.61
N GLY A 238 22.12 22.51 -12.36
CA GLY A 238 22.69 23.77 -11.89
C GLY A 238 24.22 23.79 -11.94
N GLU A 239 24.87 22.69 -11.54
CA GLU A 239 26.32 22.55 -11.59
C GLU A 239 26.87 22.44 -13.01
N LYS A 240 26.19 21.71 -13.91
CA LYS A 240 26.56 21.66 -15.34
C LYS A 240 26.44 23.04 -15.99
N ARG A 241 25.40 23.82 -15.66
CA ARG A 241 25.25 25.21 -16.13
C ARG A 241 26.37 26.11 -15.62
N ARG A 242 26.74 25.99 -14.33
CA ARG A 242 27.87 26.72 -13.72
C ARG A 242 29.22 26.38 -14.35
N LYS A 243 29.48 25.11 -14.66
CA LYS A 243 30.73 24.67 -15.33
C LYS A 243 30.79 25.08 -16.81
N SER A 244 29.64 25.30 -17.46
CA SER A 244 29.56 25.68 -18.88
C SER A 244 29.66 27.19 -19.16
N GLY A 245 29.78 28.04 -18.13
CA GLY A 245 30.05 29.48 -18.29
C GLY A 245 28.96 30.30 -19.00
N LYS A 246 27.72 29.81 -19.11
CA LYS A 246 26.62 30.55 -19.76
C LYS A 246 25.88 31.42 -18.74
N THR A 247 25.89 32.74 -18.95
CA THR A 247 25.06 33.73 -18.24
C THR A 247 23.56 33.58 -18.57
N PRO A 248 22.65 34.04 -17.70
CA PRO A 248 21.21 33.84 -17.87
C PRO A 248 20.67 34.81 -18.92
N ALA A 249 20.60 34.37 -20.17
CA ALA A 249 19.89 35.08 -21.23
C ALA A 249 18.70 34.24 -21.73
N SER A 250 17.50 34.83 -21.59
CA SER A 250 16.20 34.49 -22.17
C SER A 250 15.70 33.04 -22.16
N LYS A 251 14.48 32.91 -21.62
CA LYS A 251 13.57 31.75 -21.57
C LYS A 251 13.46 30.96 -22.89
N VAL A 252 14.40 30.07 -23.17
CA VAL A 252 14.17 28.87 -23.99
C VAL A 252 15.01 27.74 -23.40
N ALA A 253 14.36 26.81 -22.70
CA ALA A 253 15.02 25.62 -22.17
C ALA A 253 15.58 24.78 -23.33
N PRO A 254 16.86 24.34 -23.28
CA PRO A 254 17.39 23.45 -24.30
C PRO A 254 16.70 22.09 -24.15
N LYS A 255 16.04 21.65 -25.22
CA LYS A 255 15.36 20.36 -25.38
C LYS A 255 16.35 19.18 -25.44
N TYR A 256 17.22 19.00 -24.43
CA TYR A 256 17.72 17.66 -24.13
C TYR A 256 16.53 16.91 -23.56
N SER A 257 16.03 15.90 -24.27
CA SER A 257 14.71 15.31 -24.02
C SER A 257 14.53 14.95 -22.54
N THR A 258 13.67 15.70 -21.84
CA THR A 258 13.20 15.43 -20.46
C THR A 258 12.90 13.94 -20.29
N GLN A 259 12.34 13.32 -21.34
CA GLN A 259 12.02 11.91 -21.46
C GLN A 259 13.17 10.93 -21.21
N ALA A 260 14.41 11.24 -21.59
CA ALA A 260 15.57 10.36 -21.37
C ALA A 260 16.10 10.42 -19.93
N ILE A 261 16.02 11.60 -19.30
CA ILE A 261 16.35 11.80 -17.88
C ILE A 261 15.33 11.03 -17.03
N VAL A 262 14.03 11.22 -17.29
CA VAL A 262 12.94 10.55 -16.57
C VAL A 262 12.97 9.02 -16.73
N ALA A 263 13.36 8.51 -17.90
CA ALA A 263 13.51 7.07 -18.13
C ALA A 263 14.61 6.44 -17.25
N ASN A 264 15.78 7.08 -17.20
CA ASN A 264 16.93 6.62 -16.42
C ASN A 264 16.66 6.72 -14.91
N ASP A 265 15.91 7.74 -14.50
CA ASP A 265 15.64 7.99 -13.08
C ASP A 265 14.48 7.15 -12.54
N THR A 266 13.50 6.79 -13.37
CA THR A 266 12.51 5.77 -13.00
C THR A 266 13.17 4.40 -12.82
N ALA A 267 14.21 4.10 -13.61
CA ALA A 267 15.02 2.90 -13.41
C ALA A 267 15.80 2.95 -12.08
N LYS A 268 16.46 4.08 -11.74
CA LYS A 268 17.15 4.26 -10.44
C LYS A 268 16.20 4.15 -9.24
N LEU A 269 14.99 4.69 -9.37
CA LEU A 269 13.97 4.58 -8.32
C LEU A 269 13.49 3.13 -8.20
N GLY A 270 13.22 2.47 -9.32
CA GLY A 270 12.91 1.05 -9.38
C GLY A 270 14.01 0.20 -8.72
N ASP A 271 15.28 0.48 -8.98
CA ASP A 271 16.42 -0.19 -8.35
C ASP A 271 16.51 0.06 -6.84
N SER A 272 16.14 1.26 -6.39
CA SER A 272 16.10 1.59 -4.96
C SER A 272 15.00 0.80 -4.25
N ILE A 273 13.84 0.65 -4.90
CA ILE A 273 12.69 -0.09 -4.35
C ILE A 273 12.95 -1.60 -4.45
N SER A 274 13.59 -2.09 -5.51
CA SER A 274 13.90 -3.51 -5.70
C SER A 274 14.80 -4.06 -4.59
N LYS A 275 15.79 -3.27 -4.14
CA LYS A 275 16.69 -3.60 -3.03
C LYS A 275 15.98 -3.73 -1.68
N LYS A 276 14.81 -3.09 -1.53
CA LYS A 276 13.98 -3.08 -0.32
C LYS A 276 12.59 -3.65 -0.57
N ARG A 277 12.44 -4.49 -1.59
CA ARG A 277 11.12 -4.95 -2.06
C ARG A 277 10.32 -5.66 -0.96
N GLU A 278 10.98 -6.38 -0.07
CA GLU A 278 10.35 -7.09 1.04
C GLU A 278 9.85 -6.14 2.16
N ASP A 279 10.29 -4.89 2.17
CA ASP A 279 9.85 -3.87 3.14
C ASP A 279 8.60 -3.12 2.66
N PHE A 280 8.19 -3.30 1.40
CA PHE A 280 7.04 -2.62 0.80
C PHE A 280 5.98 -3.63 0.43
N ILE A 281 5.06 -3.90 1.36
CA ILE A 281 3.99 -4.86 1.17
C ILE A 281 2.79 -4.12 0.55
N VAL A 282 2.25 -4.68 -0.53
CA VAL A 282 0.96 -4.26 -1.09
C VAL A 282 -0.02 -5.40 -0.94
N VAL A 283 -1.05 -5.16 -0.15
CA VAL A 283 -2.11 -6.11 0.15
C VAL A 283 -3.28 -5.86 -0.80
N HIS A 284 -3.68 -6.87 -1.56
CA HIS A 284 -4.82 -6.80 -2.47
C HIS A 284 -6.07 -7.29 -1.73
N MET A 285 -7.02 -6.38 -1.51
CA MET A 285 -8.36 -6.71 -0.98
C MET A 285 -9.35 -7.03 -2.10
N GLN A 286 -9.02 -6.66 -3.34
CA GLN A 286 -9.78 -6.90 -4.56
C GLN A 286 -8.88 -7.52 -5.62
N HIS A 287 -9.46 -8.18 -6.61
CA HIS A 287 -8.71 -8.84 -7.67
C HIS A 287 -8.08 -7.84 -8.65
N ALA A 288 -6.78 -8.00 -8.89
CA ALA A 288 -6.05 -7.26 -9.91
C ALA A 288 -5.75 -8.15 -11.12
N CYS A 289 -5.84 -7.57 -12.31
CA CYS A 289 -5.42 -8.24 -13.53
C CYS A 289 -3.90 -8.45 -13.48
N LYS A 290 -3.43 -9.70 -13.60
CA LYS A 290 -2.00 -10.05 -13.56
C LYS A 290 -1.19 -9.48 -14.73
N TYR A 291 -1.86 -8.99 -15.76
CA TYR A 291 -1.20 -8.44 -16.94
C TYR A 291 -1.05 -6.91 -16.91
N CYS A 292 -2.13 -6.17 -16.64
CA CYS A 292 -2.06 -4.70 -16.57
C CYS A 292 -1.81 -4.18 -15.15
N GLY A 293 -2.01 -4.99 -14.11
CA GLY A 293 -1.89 -4.60 -12.70
C GLY A 293 -3.06 -3.76 -12.18
N GLU A 294 -4.03 -3.43 -13.04
CA GLU A 294 -5.22 -2.66 -12.67
C GLU A 294 -6.24 -3.56 -11.97
N PHE A 295 -6.90 -3.00 -10.97
CA PHE A 295 -8.00 -3.65 -10.26
C PHE A 295 -9.28 -3.56 -11.10
N GLU A 296 -9.97 -4.69 -11.23
CA GLU A 296 -11.19 -4.74 -12.04
C GLU A 296 -12.41 -4.30 -11.21
N LEU A 297 -13.03 -3.18 -11.61
CA LEU A 297 -14.26 -2.68 -11.00
C LEU A 297 -15.52 -3.17 -11.73
N SER A 298 -15.39 -3.67 -12.97
CA SER A 298 -16.52 -3.98 -13.85
C SER A 298 -16.99 -5.44 -13.81
N ARG A 299 -16.58 -6.21 -12.78
CA ARG A 299 -17.08 -7.55 -12.43
C ARG A 299 -16.88 -8.68 -13.44
N LYS A 300 -16.05 -8.53 -14.47
CA LYS A 300 -15.78 -9.60 -15.44
C LYS A 300 -14.31 -9.94 -15.44
N LEU A 301 -13.98 -10.97 -14.67
CA LEU A 301 -12.63 -11.49 -14.60
C LEU A 301 -12.56 -12.86 -15.26
N ARG A 302 -11.49 -13.04 -16.02
CA ARG A 302 -11.10 -14.31 -16.62
C ARG A 302 -10.13 -14.99 -15.67
N VAL A 303 -10.61 -16.04 -15.00
CA VAL A 303 -9.83 -16.82 -14.03
C VAL A 303 -9.15 -17.97 -14.74
N CYS A 304 -7.84 -18.14 -14.54
CA CYS A 304 -7.13 -19.30 -15.06
C CYS A 304 -7.50 -20.55 -14.24
N MET A 305 -7.87 -21.64 -14.92
CA MET A 305 -8.21 -22.91 -14.26
C MET A 305 -6.98 -23.72 -13.80
N LEU A 306 -5.76 -23.30 -14.18
CA LEU A 306 -4.51 -24.03 -13.92
C LEU A 306 -3.54 -23.31 -12.97
N CYS A 307 -3.68 -22.00 -12.83
CA CYS A 307 -2.82 -21.15 -12.02
C CYS A 307 -3.65 -20.54 -10.89
N GLU A 308 -3.15 -20.70 -9.67
CA GLU A 308 -3.73 -20.09 -8.49
C GLU A 308 -3.63 -18.56 -8.57
N ASN A 309 -4.70 -17.87 -8.17
CA ASN A 309 -4.78 -16.40 -8.14
C ASN A 309 -4.39 -15.69 -9.44
N PHE A 310 -4.61 -16.33 -10.59
CA PHE A 310 -4.32 -15.75 -11.89
C PHE A 310 -5.58 -15.22 -12.56
N TYR A 311 -5.72 -13.89 -12.57
CA TYR A 311 -6.87 -13.17 -13.09
C TYR A 311 -6.46 -12.28 -14.26
N LEU A 312 -7.30 -12.21 -15.31
CA LEU A 312 -7.18 -11.23 -16.39
C LEU A 312 -8.48 -10.42 -16.51
N CYS A 313 -8.37 -9.11 -16.74
CA CYS A 313 -9.51 -8.33 -17.18
C CYS A 313 -9.87 -8.68 -18.64
N GLU A 314 -11.11 -8.41 -19.03
CA GLU A 314 -11.62 -8.75 -20.36
C GLU A 314 -10.75 -8.15 -21.48
N ASN A 315 -10.36 -6.88 -21.34
CA ASN A 315 -9.49 -6.20 -22.30
C ASN A 315 -8.13 -6.89 -22.47
N CYS A 316 -7.52 -7.37 -21.37
CA CYS A 316 -6.23 -8.06 -21.44
C CYS A 316 -6.36 -9.49 -21.95
N TYR A 317 -7.50 -10.12 -21.71
CA TYR A 317 -7.82 -11.44 -22.23
C TYR A 317 -8.03 -11.39 -23.76
N GLU A 318 -8.88 -10.50 -24.25
CA GLU A 318 -9.14 -10.30 -25.69
C GLU A 318 -7.87 -9.89 -26.44
N ALA A 319 -7.08 -8.96 -25.89
CA ALA A 319 -5.82 -8.54 -26.48
C ALA A 319 -4.83 -9.71 -26.66
N LYS A 320 -4.94 -10.78 -25.88
CA LYS A 320 -4.10 -11.98 -26.00
C LYS A 320 -4.67 -13.07 -26.90
N GLN A 321 -5.98 -13.14 -27.10
CA GLN A 321 -6.56 -14.06 -28.11
C GLN A 321 -6.09 -13.68 -29.52
N ASN A 322 -5.79 -12.40 -29.76
CA ASN A 322 -5.36 -11.87 -31.05
C ASN A 322 -3.83 -11.97 -31.31
N VAL A 323 -3.05 -12.60 -30.43
CA VAL A 323 -1.58 -12.72 -30.58
C VAL A 323 -1.15 -14.18 -30.48
N ASP A 324 -0.42 -14.64 -31.49
CA ASP A 324 -0.02 -16.04 -31.68
C ASP A 324 0.68 -16.65 -30.43
N CYS A 325 0.15 -17.77 -29.96
CA CYS A 325 0.10 -18.17 -28.54
C CYS A 325 1.35 -18.87 -27.99
N ASN A 326 2.52 -18.72 -28.62
CA ASN A 326 3.60 -19.66 -28.36
C ASN A 326 4.45 -19.40 -27.11
N ASN A 327 4.31 -18.29 -26.35
CA ASN A 327 5.14 -18.08 -25.14
C ASN A 327 4.80 -16.89 -24.22
N ARG A 328 3.53 -16.54 -23.90
CA ARG A 328 3.29 -15.26 -23.18
C ARG A 328 2.18 -15.22 -22.14
N ILE A 329 2.07 -16.22 -21.26
CA ILE A 329 1.41 -16.02 -19.96
C ILE A 329 2.51 -16.04 -18.89
N PRO A 330 2.64 -15.01 -18.06
CA PRO A 330 3.55 -15.02 -16.92
C PRO A 330 2.99 -15.96 -15.83
N CYS A 331 2.91 -17.25 -16.14
CA CYS A 331 2.61 -18.29 -15.16
C CYS A 331 3.72 -19.33 -15.24
N ASN A 332 4.20 -19.78 -14.09
CA ASN A 332 5.31 -20.71 -13.95
C ASN A 332 5.03 -22.13 -14.53
N ARG A 333 3.83 -22.38 -15.06
CA ARG A 333 3.40 -23.66 -15.62
C ARG A 333 3.31 -23.60 -17.16
N ARG A 334 4.08 -24.46 -17.82
CA ARG A 334 4.02 -24.68 -19.28
C ARG A 334 2.73 -25.45 -19.60
N GLY A 335 1.87 -24.90 -20.46
CA GLY A 335 0.61 -25.53 -20.87
C GLY A 335 -0.36 -24.53 -21.53
N LYS A 336 -1.39 -25.02 -22.22
CA LYS A 336 -2.51 -24.18 -22.69
C LYS A 336 -3.38 -23.83 -21.48
N HIS A 337 -3.48 -22.55 -21.16
CA HIS A 337 -4.30 -22.05 -20.05
C HIS A 337 -5.73 -21.84 -20.52
N SER A 338 -6.68 -22.52 -19.89
CA SER A 338 -8.12 -22.26 -20.09
C SER A 338 -8.60 -21.23 -19.06
N PHE A 339 -9.41 -20.27 -19.51
CA PHE A 339 -9.96 -19.22 -18.66
C PHE A 339 -11.47 -19.34 -18.56
N SER A 340 -12.01 -19.26 -17.34
CA SER A 340 -13.45 -19.16 -17.08
C SER A 340 -13.82 -17.72 -16.78
N LEU A 341 -14.99 -17.29 -17.23
CA LEU A 341 -15.54 -15.99 -16.83
C LEU A 341 -16.18 -16.16 -15.45
N VAL A 342 -15.75 -15.37 -14.48
CA VAL A 342 -16.34 -15.32 -13.15
C VAL A 342 -16.88 -13.92 -12.90
N GLU A 343 -18.15 -13.87 -12.50
CA GLU A 343 -18.78 -12.64 -12.02
C GLU A 343 -18.62 -12.55 -10.51
N MET A 344 -18.09 -11.42 -10.05
CA MET A 344 -17.86 -11.14 -8.64
C MET A 344 -18.82 -10.09 -8.11
N ASN A 345 -19.01 -10.06 -6.79
CA ASN A 345 -19.77 -8.99 -6.12
C ASN A 345 -19.07 -7.65 -6.35
N ASP A 346 -19.86 -6.60 -6.63
CA ASP A 346 -19.28 -5.26 -6.79
C ASP A 346 -18.69 -4.75 -5.48
N PRO A 347 -17.48 -4.16 -5.52
CA PRO A 347 -17.15 -3.18 -4.51
C PRO A 347 -18.11 -1.99 -4.62
N PRO A 348 -18.52 -1.37 -3.51
CA PRO A 348 -19.39 -0.20 -3.55
C PRO A 348 -18.86 0.90 -4.49
N SER A 349 -19.79 1.57 -5.18
CA SER A 349 -19.49 2.68 -6.09
C SER A 349 -18.81 3.87 -5.40
N SER A 350 -18.99 4.02 -4.09
CA SER A 350 -18.32 5.00 -3.26
C SER A 350 -17.68 4.34 -2.05
N THR A 351 -16.47 4.80 -1.70
CA THR A 351 -15.78 4.37 -0.49
C THR A 351 -16.16 5.18 0.75
N LYS A 352 -17.16 6.08 0.67
CA LYS A 352 -17.58 6.86 1.83
C LYS A 352 -18.12 5.96 2.93
N ASP A 353 -17.75 6.29 4.16
CA ASP A 353 -18.27 5.62 5.33
C ASP A 353 -19.76 5.93 5.47
N LYS A 354 -20.59 4.89 5.55
CA LYS A 354 -22.05 4.98 5.72
C LYS A 354 -22.47 4.54 7.11
N ASP A 355 -21.57 3.97 7.90
CA ASP A 355 -21.95 3.32 9.15
C ASP A 355 -22.26 4.33 10.26
N GLY A 356 -21.98 5.62 10.05
CA GLY A 356 -22.39 6.69 10.97
C GLY A 356 -21.83 6.56 12.39
N VAL A 357 -20.93 5.59 12.62
CA VAL A 357 -20.26 5.37 13.90
C VAL A 357 -19.06 6.33 13.96
N LEU A 358 -19.37 7.59 14.25
CA LEU A 358 -18.42 8.55 14.81
C LEU A 358 -18.82 8.84 16.26
#